data_AF-A0A7J6W967-F1
#
_entry.id   AF-A0A7J6W967-F1
#
_cell.length_a   1.000
_cell.length_b   1.000
_cell.length_c   1.000
_cell.angle_alpha   90.00
_cell.angle_beta   90.00
_cell.angle_gamma   90.00
#
_symmetry.space_group_name_H-M   'P 1'
#
loop_
_entity.id
_entity.type
_entity.pdbx_description
1 polymer ?
#
loop_
_entity_poly.entity_id
_entity_poly.type
_entity_poly.pdbx_seq_one_letter_code
_entity_poly.pdbx_strand_id
1 'polypeptide(L)'
;MDCGKEKRAKMDYCGLSIIQKCNPDAILIAHENTMKRIGKDDWSLGYTTVSGAEEICIGGQRLNVIFAPGHTDGHMALLHASTHSLIVGDHCVGQGSALLDVNSGGNMKDYFDTTYKFLKLSPHALIPMHGRVNMWPKNMLCGYLKNRRNRESSILKAIESGSETLFDIVAKTYCDVNPSLWVPASWNVRLHVEYLAQQQRLPKDFSLENFNCSCVEFADKVGSNISGRRDVSSSLSWLSPPKTPPLPPVPPVESSTLMHDMDDEELFWRASMVPKISSYPYEYIPKVAFMFLTKGPLPFGPLWEKFFKGYESHYSIYVHSHPDFKDAKTPKDSVFYNRRIPSKPVQWGTFLLVEAERRLLANALLDFSNQRFVLLSESCIPLFNFTTVYNYLINSTHSFLSSVDDPRISGRGRYKKEMLPKITLSDWRKGSQWFELQRNLAIDVVSDCIYYPIFQEYCTKPCFMDEHYIPTLVNMIKPELNSNRSITWVDWSKPSPHPGKFSAINITVEFIHHMRYGSNCTYNGKNTSICSLFARKFVPNALEKLLGFAPMLLGFNH
;
A
#
# COMPACT_ATOMS: atom_id res chain seq x y z
N MET A 1 1.38 5.96 30.34
CA MET A 1 0.14 5.62 29.63
C MET A 1 -0.92 6.57 30.15
N ASP A 2 -1.38 7.49 29.30
CA ASP A 2 -2.17 8.66 29.69
C ASP A 2 -3.67 8.37 29.56
N CYS A 3 -4.52 8.93 30.41
CA CYS A 3 -5.96 8.63 30.47
C CYS A 3 -6.77 9.92 30.41
N GLY A 4 -7.22 10.30 29.22
CA GLY A 4 -7.97 11.53 28.99
C GLY A 4 -9.49 11.37 29.18
N LYS A 5 -10.09 12.25 30.00
CA LYS A 5 -11.40 12.87 29.74
C LYS A 5 -11.35 14.36 30.10
N GLU A 6 -11.63 15.21 29.11
CA GLU A 6 -11.54 16.66 29.16
C GLU A 6 -12.50 17.31 30.17
N LYS A 7 -11.97 18.20 31.04
CA LYS A 7 -12.55 19.53 31.31
C LYS A 7 -11.44 20.54 31.68
N ARG A 8 -11.21 21.52 30.79
CA ARG A 8 -10.25 22.65 30.85
C ARG A 8 -8.78 22.26 30.68
N ALA A 9 -8.04 23.11 29.97
CA ALA A 9 -6.64 22.97 29.58
C ALA A 9 -5.67 22.97 30.78
N LYS A 10 -5.75 21.92 31.59
CA LYS A 10 -4.70 21.34 32.40
C LYS A 10 -4.72 19.86 32.02
N MET A 11 -3.59 19.31 31.63
CA MET A 11 -3.47 17.89 31.33
C MET A 11 -3.80 17.14 32.62
N ASP A 12 -5.04 16.66 32.72
CA ASP A 12 -5.58 16.10 33.95
C ASP A 12 -4.94 14.74 34.19
N TYR A 13 -3.85 14.72 34.96
CA TYR A 13 -3.37 13.54 35.68
C TYR A 13 -4.38 13.04 36.74
N CYS A 14 -5.63 13.50 36.70
CA CYS A 14 -6.73 13.10 37.59
C CYS A 14 -6.87 11.56 37.69
N GLY A 15 -6.52 10.81 36.65
CA GLY A 15 -6.49 9.34 36.70
C GLY A 15 -5.40 8.78 37.65
N LEU A 16 -4.22 9.40 37.72
CA LEU A 16 -3.13 8.97 38.60
C LEU A 16 -3.53 9.09 40.07
N SER A 17 -4.23 10.16 40.43
CA SER A 17 -4.71 10.35 41.81
C SER A 17 -5.71 9.25 42.25
N ILE A 18 -6.51 8.73 41.32
CA ILE A 18 -7.43 7.61 41.55
C ILE A 18 -6.66 6.29 41.63
N ILE A 19 -5.74 6.05 40.70
CA ILE A 19 -4.90 4.84 40.69
C ILE A 19 -4.12 4.73 42.00
N GLN A 20 -3.53 5.83 42.47
CA GLN A 20 -2.82 5.91 43.73
C GLN A 20 -3.73 5.56 44.92
N LYS A 21 -4.95 6.10 44.96
CA LYS A 21 -5.92 5.78 46.03
C LYS A 21 -6.33 4.31 46.03
N CYS A 22 -6.49 3.72 44.85
CA CYS A 22 -6.87 2.31 44.71
C CYS A 22 -5.70 1.33 44.89
N ASN A 23 -4.47 1.78 44.70
CA ASN A 23 -3.26 0.95 44.72
C ASN A 23 -2.16 1.69 45.51
N PRO A 24 -2.19 1.65 46.85
CA PRO A 24 -1.27 2.43 47.69
C PRO A 24 0.20 2.00 47.55
N ASP A 25 0.45 0.78 47.06
CA ASP A 25 1.80 0.23 46.85
C ASP A 25 2.28 0.35 45.39
N ALA A 26 1.53 1.04 44.52
CA ALA A 26 1.91 1.20 43.13
C ALA A 26 3.16 2.08 42.98
N ILE A 27 4.01 1.72 42.01
CA ILE A 27 5.19 2.51 41.61
C ILE A 27 4.93 3.05 40.20
N LEU A 28 5.10 4.37 40.03
CA LEU A 28 4.97 5.00 38.73
C LEU A 28 6.27 4.87 37.92
N ILE A 29 6.17 4.38 36.69
CA ILE A 29 7.30 4.32 35.74
C ILE A 29 7.01 5.25 34.57
N ALA A 30 7.86 6.26 34.34
CA ALA A 30 7.68 7.22 33.25
C ALA A 30 9.00 7.84 32.77
N HIS A 31 8.95 8.44 31.58
CA HIS A 31 10.07 9.23 31.06
C HIS A 31 10.30 10.50 31.91
N GLU A 32 11.55 10.99 31.96
CA GLU A 32 11.91 12.18 32.74
C GLU A 32 11.07 13.41 32.34
N ASN A 33 10.83 13.62 31.04
CA ASN A 33 10.00 14.75 30.56
C ASN A 33 8.56 14.65 31.05
N THR A 34 8.01 13.42 31.14
CA THR A 34 6.67 13.20 31.67
C THR A 34 6.64 13.43 33.18
N MET A 35 7.65 12.96 33.91
CA MET A 35 7.77 13.20 35.36
C MET A 35 7.86 14.69 35.71
N LYS A 36 8.54 15.50 34.90
CA LYS A 36 8.62 16.96 35.09
C LYS A 36 7.26 17.66 34.98
N ARG A 37 6.28 17.05 34.30
CA ARG A 37 4.94 17.61 34.12
C ARG A 37 3.91 17.12 35.15
N ILE A 38 4.15 15.98 35.80
CA ILE A 38 3.23 15.44 36.81
C ILE A 38 3.30 16.32 38.07
N GLY A 39 2.16 16.86 38.49
CA GLY A 39 2.07 17.64 39.72
C GLY A 39 2.27 16.78 40.96
N LYS A 40 2.83 17.36 42.03
CA LYS A 40 2.98 16.65 43.32
C LYS A 40 1.65 16.15 43.91
N ASP A 41 0.55 16.85 43.59
CA ASP A 41 -0.80 16.49 44.04
C ASP A 41 -1.42 15.36 43.19
N ASP A 42 -0.85 15.07 42.02
CA ASP A 42 -1.33 14.05 41.08
C ASP A 42 -0.72 12.67 41.35
N TRP A 43 0.53 12.64 41.82
CA TRP A 43 1.22 11.42 42.27
C TRP A 43 2.23 11.75 43.37
N SER A 44 2.07 11.12 44.53
CA SER A 44 2.96 11.31 45.68
C SER A 44 3.60 10.02 46.22
N LEU A 45 3.34 8.88 45.57
CA LEU A 45 4.02 7.61 45.85
C LEU A 45 5.39 7.53 45.14
N GLY A 46 6.10 6.41 45.37
CA GLY A 46 7.37 6.12 44.72
C GLY A 46 7.26 6.12 43.19
N TYR A 47 8.33 6.56 42.52
CA TYR A 47 8.43 6.55 41.07
C TYR A 47 9.84 6.17 40.60
N THR A 48 9.92 5.67 39.37
CA THR A 48 11.16 5.32 38.68
C THR A 48 11.18 5.96 37.30
N THR A 49 12.23 6.72 37.01
CA THR A 49 12.44 7.32 35.68
C THR A 49 13.09 6.33 34.72
N VAL A 50 12.63 6.31 33.47
CA VAL A 50 13.18 5.48 32.39
C VAL A 50 13.57 6.32 31.16
N SER A 51 14.61 5.90 30.45
CA SER A 51 15.18 6.54 29.24
C SER A 51 14.69 5.91 27.93
N GLY A 52 14.13 4.70 27.98
CA GLY A 52 13.57 3.98 26.84
C GLY A 52 14.53 3.03 26.13
N ALA A 53 15.43 2.42 26.92
CA ALA A 53 16.29 1.30 26.54
C ALA A 53 16.28 0.17 27.59
N GLU A 54 15.55 0.35 28.69
CA GLU A 54 15.49 -0.58 29.82
C GLU A 54 14.58 -1.78 29.51
N GLU A 55 14.88 -2.93 30.13
CA GLU A 55 13.96 -4.06 30.24
C GLU A 55 13.31 -4.03 31.64
N ILE A 56 11.98 -4.14 31.69
CA ILE A 56 11.22 -4.20 32.94
C ILE A 56 10.46 -5.53 33.03
N CYS A 57 10.34 -6.07 34.24
CA CYS A 57 9.61 -7.30 34.52
C CYS A 57 8.33 -6.97 35.31
N ILE A 58 7.16 -7.27 34.72
CA ILE A 58 5.86 -7.05 35.37
C ILE A 58 5.09 -8.37 35.35
N GLY A 59 4.72 -8.91 36.51
CA GLY A 59 3.96 -10.16 36.62
C GLY A 59 4.63 -11.36 35.93
N GLY A 60 5.97 -11.42 35.97
CA GLY A 60 6.77 -12.44 35.27
C GLY A 60 6.91 -12.24 33.75
N GLN A 61 6.31 -11.19 33.18
CA GLN A 61 6.45 -10.84 31.76
C GLN A 61 7.57 -9.81 31.55
N ARG A 62 8.39 -10.02 30.53
CA ARG A 62 9.49 -9.11 30.15
C ARG A 62 9.03 -8.11 29.09
N LEU A 63 9.21 -6.82 29.38
CA LEU A 63 8.83 -5.70 28.52
C LEU A 63 10.05 -4.82 28.26
N ASN A 64 10.39 -4.59 27.00
CA ASN A 64 11.41 -3.62 26.62
C ASN A 64 10.76 -2.24 26.50
N VAL A 65 11.27 -1.26 27.24
CA VAL A 65 10.83 0.13 27.14
C VAL A 65 11.46 0.73 25.89
N ILE A 66 10.64 1.37 25.06
CA ILE A 66 11.06 1.99 23.79
C ILE A 66 10.73 3.47 23.85
N PHE A 67 11.76 4.32 23.82
CA PHE A 67 11.56 5.77 23.66
C PHE A 67 10.90 6.07 22.31
N ALA A 68 9.77 6.78 22.35
CA ALA A 68 8.85 6.95 21.24
C ALA A 68 8.25 8.37 21.19
N PRO A 69 9.08 9.43 21.13
CA PRO A 69 8.57 10.80 21.10
C PRO A 69 7.75 11.07 19.84
N GLY A 70 6.83 12.03 19.92
CA GLY A 70 6.00 12.43 18.80
C GLY A 70 4.61 12.83 19.25
N HIS A 71 3.89 11.92 19.91
CA HIS A 71 2.63 12.23 20.61
C HIS A 71 2.88 13.27 21.72
N THR A 72 3.89 13.02 22.54
CA THR A 72 4.52 13.96 23.48
C THR A 72 6.04 13.74 23.44
N ASP A 73 6.82 14.63 24.05
CA ASP A 73 8.28 14.52 24.16
C ASP A 73 8.74 13.45 25.19
N GLY A 74 7.81 12.83 25.90
CA GLY A 74 8.05 11.83 26.93
C GLY A 74 7.23 10.55 26.72
N HIS A 75 6.69 10.38 25.51
CA HIS A 75 5.94 9.18 25.13
C HIS A 75 6.89 7.96 25.06
N MET A 76 6.40 6.86 25.62
CA MET A 76 7.08 5.58 25.67
C MET A 76 6.16 4.49 25.12
N ALA A 77 6.73 3.56 24.36
CA ALA A 77 6.08 2.30 23.98
C ALA A 77 6.71 1.13 24.73
N LEU A 78 5.97 0.03 24.87
CA LEU A 78 6.45 -1.19 25.53
C LEU A 78 6.40 -2.36 24.56
N LEU A 79 7.54 -2.97 24.26
CA LEU A 79 7.62 -4.15 23.42
C LEU A 79 7.67 -5.39 24.31
N HIS A 80 6.66 -6.25 24.19
CA HIS A 80 6.62 -7.51 24.91
C HIS A 80 7.59 -8.52 24.29
N ALA A 81 8.55 -9.00 25.09
CA ALA A 81 9.68 -9.77 24.59
C ALA A 81 9.27 -11.12 23.99
N SER A 82 8.28 -11.81 24.57
CA SER A 82 7.89 -13.16 24.13
C SER A 82 6.96 -13.16 22.93
N THR A 83 5.97 -12.25 22.88
CA THR A 83 5.01 -12.19 21.76
C THR A 83 5.44 -11.24 20.64
N HIS A 84 6.43 -10.39 20.91
CA HIS A 84 6.84 -9.29 20.03
C HIS A 84 5.68 -8.32 19.71
N SER A 85 4.75 -8.16 20.64
CA SER A 85 3.64 -7.20 20.55
C SER A 85 4.07 -5.86 21.11
N LEU A 86 3.78 -4.78 20.40
CA LEU A 86 4.15 -3.42 20.79
C LEU A 86 2.92 -2.69 21.35
N ILE A 87 2.96 -2.34 22.62
CA ILE A 87 2.00 -1.43 23.25
C ILE A 87 2.44 -0.01 22.89
N VAL A 88 1.70 0.63 21.98
CA VAL A 88 2.09 1.91 21.35
C VAL A 88 1.49 3.13 22.05
N GLY A 89 0.60 2.93 23.03
CA GLY A 89 -0.12 4.03 23.66
C GLY A 89 -0.86 4.90 22.64
N ASP A 90 -0.77 6.21 22.78
CA ASP A 90 -1.42 7.19 21.90
C ASP A 90 -0.61 7.59 20.66
N HIS A 91 0.54 6.96 20.42
CA HIS A 91 1.27 7.18 19.17
C HIS A 91 0.44 6.74 17.95
N CYS A 92 -0.41 5.73 18.12
CA CYS A 92 -1.42 5.34 17.14
C CYS A 92 -2.74 5.05 17.87
N VAL A 93 -3.86 5.31 17.20
CA VAL A 93 -5.21 4.95 17.65
C VAL A 93 -5.88 4.03 16.63
N GLY A 94 -6.77 3.15 17.09
CA GLY A 94 -7.41 2.14 16.24
C GLY A 94 -8.32 2.71 15.14
N GLN A 95 -8.78 3.97 15.28
CA GLN A 95 -9.53 4.69 14.25
C GLN A 95 -9.22 6.18 14.32
N GLY A 96 -9.08 6.82 13.17
CA GLY A 96 -8.78 8.25 13.07
C GLY A 96 -7.29 8.56 13.07
N SER A 97 -6.91 9.73 13.58
CA SER A 97 -5.52 10.19 13.67
C SER A 97 -5.18 10.48 15.13
N ALA A 98 -3.99 10.06 15.56
CA ALA A 98 -3.46 10.37 16.88
C ALA A 98 -3.34 11.89 17.02
N LEU A 99 -3.81 12.45 18.12
CA LEU A 99 -3.51 13.84 18.46
C LEU A 99 -2.04 13.92 18.87
N LEU A 100 -1.35 15.02 18.58
CA LEU A 100 0.01 15.27 19.10
C LEU A 100 -0.11 16.51 19.96
N ASP A 101 0.30 16.40 21.22
CA ASP A 101 0.13 17.48 22.19
C ASP A 101 1.32 18.45 22.12
N VAL A 102 1.07 19.59 21.47
CA VAL A 102 2.03 20.68 21.31
C VAL A 102 2.53 21.21 22.68
N ASN A 103 1.67 21.22 23.69
CA ASN A 103 2.02 21.76 25.02
C ASN A 103 2.93 20.81 25.80
N SER A 104 2.95 19.53 25.44
CA SER A 104 3.81 18.49 26.00
C SER A 104 4.93 18.08 25.05
N GLY A 105 5.33 18.97 24.13
CA GLY A 105 6.47 18.78 23.23
C GLY A 105 6.22 17.81 22.07
N GLY A 106 4.97 17.44 21.79
CA GLY A 106 4.62 16.65 20.61
C GLY A 106 4.96 17.39 19.33
N ASN A 107 5.55 16.69 18.34
CA ASN A 107 5.96 17.29 17.07
C ASN A 107 6.00 16.26 15.92
N MET A 108 5.87 16.74 14.68
CA MET A 108 5.80 15.85 13.50
C MET A 108 7.12 15.16 13.19
N LYS A 109 8.26 15.81 13.42
CA LYS A 109 9.57 15.24 13.13
C LYS A 109 9.76 13.94 13.93
N ASP A 110 9.60 14.04 15.24
CA ASP A 110 9.75 12.89 16.15
C ASP A 110 8.66 11.86 15.92
N TYR A 111 7.43 12.30 15.61
CA TYR A 111 6.36 11.38 15.24
C TYR A 111 6.71 10.53 14.01
N PHE A 112 7.24 11.14 12.95
CA PHE A 112 7.70 10.43 11.76
C PHE A 112 8.86 9.48 12.09
N ASP A 113 9.87 9.96 12.81
CA ASP A 113 11.05 9.17 13.20
C ASP A 113 10.67 7.96 14.05
N THR A 114 9.79 8.15 15.04
CA THR A 114 9.24 7.07 15.88
C THR A 114 8.40 6.10 15.08
N THR A 115 7.58 6.58 14.13
CA THR A 115 6.78 5.69 13.26
C THR A 115 7.68 4.83 12.37
N TYR A 116 8.76 5.40 11.82
CA TYR A 116 9.76 4.64 11.08
C TYR A 116 10.56 3.68 11.99
N LYS A 117 10.84 4.06 13.23
CA LYS A 117 11.45 3.17 14.24
C LYS A 117 10.54 1.96 14.50
N PHE A 118 9.24 2.16 14.68
CA PHE A 118 8.28 1.07 14.87
C PHE A 118 8.16 0.16 13.63
N LEU A 119 8.23 0.73 12.42
CA LEU A 119 8.29 -0.07 11.19
C LEU A 119 9.53 -0.95 11.14
N LYS A 120 10.70 -0.42 11.54
CA LYS A 120 11.95 -1.20 11.61
C LYS A 120 11.88 -2.29 12.68
N LEU A 121 11.29 -1.99 13.84
CA LEU A 121 11.09 -2.96 14.92
C LEU A 121 10.22 -4.14 14.48
N SER A 122 9.39 -4.00 13.44
CA SER A 122 8.58 -5.08 12.89
C SER A 122 7.76 -5.87 13.94
N PRO A 123 6.98 -5.20 14.82
CA PRO A 123 6.21 -5.90 15.83
C PRO A 123 5.13 -6.80 15.20
N HIS A 124 4.71 -7.84 15.92
CA HIS A 124 3.67 -8.77 15.46
C HIS A 124 2.25 -8.24 15.68
N ALA A 125 2.07 -7.30 16.62
CA ALA A 125 0.81 -6.62 16.88
C ALA A 125 1.08 -5.21 17.44
N LEU A 126 0.19 -4.25 17.17
CA LEU A 126 0.16 -2.95 17.85
C LEU A 126 -1.05 -2.91 18.78
N ILE A 127 -0.81 -2.52 20.02
CA ILE A 127 -1.83 -2.37 21.04
C ILE A 127 -1.91 -0.86 21.33
N PRO A 128 -2.83 -0.12 20.68
CA PRO A 128 -3.05 1.29 20.96
C PRO A 128 -3.77 1.47 22.30
N MET A 129 -3.65 2.66 22.90
CA MET A 129 -4.44 3.02 24.07
C MET A 129 -5.93 3.15 23.73
N HIS A 130 -6.22 3.66 22.53
CA HIS A 130 -7.59 3.83 22.05
C HIS A 130 -7.87 2.98 20.81
N GLY A 131 -9.04 2.36 20.78
CA GLY A 131 -9.48 1.50 19.69
C GLY A 131 -9.05 0.03 19.86
N ARG A 132 -9.14 -0.74 18.77
CA ARG A 132 -8.86 -2.18 18.80
C ARG A 132 -7.36 -2.48 18.61
N VAL A 133 -6.92 -3.62 19.15
CA VAL A 133 -5.61 -4.21 18.85
C VAL A 133 -5.49 -4.42 17.34
N ASN A 134 -4.35 -4.02 16.78
CA ASN A 134 -4.06 -4.15 15.36
C ASN A 134 -3.06 -5.30 15.13
N MET A 135 -3.47 -6.30 14.36
CA MET A 135 -2.65 -7.48 14.03
C MET A 135 -1.83 -7.31 12.73
N TRP A 136 -1.82 -6.12 12.12
CA TRP A 136 -1.02 -5.76 10.94
C TRP A 136 -0.26 -4.45 11.14
N PRO A 137 0.75 -4.43 12.02
CA PRO A 137 1.44 -3.21 12.43
C PRO A 137 2.01 -2.39 11.29
N LYS A 138 2.60 -3.06 10.29
CA LYS A 138 3.18 -2.41 9.10
C LYS A 138 2.13 -1.57 8.37
N ASN A 139 0.95 -2.13 8.12
CA ASN A 139 -0.13 -1.46 7.40
C ASN A 139 -0.64 -0.25 8.17
N MET A 140 -0.89 -0.40 9.48
CA MET A 140 -1.36 0.69 10.33
C MET A 140 -0.35 1.84 10.32
N LEU A 141 0.92 1.56 10.63
CA LEU A 141 1.98 2.58 10.69
C LEU A 141 2.17 3.28 9.34
N CYS A 142 2.14 2.52 8.24
CA CYS A 142 2.18 3.10 6.89
C CYS A 142 0.97 3.97 6.55
N GLY A 143 -0.25 3.58 6.96
CA GLY A 143 -1.45 4.40 6.82
C GLY A 143 -1.32 5.73 7.55
N TYR A 144 -0.76 5.72 8.77
CA TYR A 144 -0.45 6.93 9.53
C TYR A 144 0.55 7.84 8.80
N LEU A 145 1.64 7.27 8.27
CA LEU A 145 2.62 8.03 7.49
C LEU A 145 1.97 8.68 6.25
N LYS A 146 1.19 7.90 5.48
CA LYS A 146 0.50 8.36 4.29
C LYS A 146 -0.48 9.50 4.62
N ASN A 147 -1.32 9.33 5.64
CA ASN A 147 -2.31 10.33 6.03
C ASN A 147 -1.67 11.65 6.43
N ARG A 148 -0.55 11.62 7.17
CA ARG A 148 0.22 12.81 7.56
C ARG A 148 0.87 13.50 6.36
N ARG A 149 1.43 12.74 5.41
CA ARG A 149 2.01 13.32 4.17
C ARG A 149 0.96 13.94 3.26
N ASN A 150 -0.20 13.30 3.12
CA ASN A 150 -1.34 13.88 2.41
C ASN A 150 -1.76 15.21 3.04
N ARG A 151 -1.74 15.29 4.38
CA ARG A 151 -2.05 16.52 5.09
C ARG A 151 -1.04 17.64 4.83
N GLU A 152 0.26 17.33 4.84
CA GLU A 152 1.30 18.30 4.44
C GLU A 152 1.05 18.84 3.03
N SER A 153 0.68 17.96 2.09
CA SER A 153 0.37 18.36 0.71
C SER A 153 -0.83 19.32 0.65
N SER A 154 -1.90 19.04 1.39
CA SER A 154 -3.06 19.94 1.45
C SER A 154 -2.73 21.30 2.07
N ILE A 155 -1.91 21.31 3.13
CA ILE A 155 -1.46 22.55 3.78
C ILE A 155 -0.60 23.39 2.84
N LEU A 156 0.38 22.77 2.17
CA LEU A 156 1.22 23.47 1.19
C LEU A 156 0.36 24.08 0.06
N LYS A 157 -0.59 23.32 -0.49
CA LYS A 157 -1.52 23.84 -1.52
C LYS A 157 -2.34 25.02 -1.02
N ALA A 158 -2.76 25.01 0.24
CA ALA A 158 -3.49 26.13 0.84
C ALA A 158 -2.60 27.38 0.89
N ILE A 159 -1.36 27.23 1.36
CA ILE A 159 -0.37 28.32 1.44
C ILE A 159 -0.04 28.87 0.05
N GLU A 160 0.28 28.01 -0.92
CA GLU A 160 0.57 28.37 -2.32
C GLU A 160 -0.60 29.11 -2.99
N SER A 161 -1.82 28.90 -2.49
CA SER A 161 -3.01 29.60 -2.95
C SER A 161 -3.30 30.90 -2.18
N GLY A 162 -2.33 31.42 -1.43
CA GLY A 162 -2.42 32.70 -0.71
C GLY A 162 -2.97 32.60 0.72
N SER A 163 -2.97 31.43 1.37
CA SER A 163 -3.35 31.34 2.79
C SER A 163 -2.17 31.74 3.68
N GLU A 164 -2.33 32.79 4.49
CA GLU A 164 -1.26 33.34 5.33
C GLU A 164 -1.45 33.01 6.82
N THR A 165 -2.69 32.90 7.29
CA THR A 165 -2.99 32.66 8.71
C THR A 165 -3.36 31.21 9.03
N LEU A 166 -3.29 30.83 10.30
CA LEU A 166 -3.75 29.51 10.77
C LEU A 166 -5.22 29.27 10.43
N PHE A 167 -6.06 30.30 10.55
CA PHE A 167 -7.48 30.20 10.22
C PHE A 167 -7.69 29.91 8.73
N ASP A 168 -6.98 30.62 7.84
CA ASP A 168 -7.11 30.44 6.39
C ASP A 168 -6.73 29.01 5.97
N ILE A 169 -5.62 28.51 6.51
CA ILE A 169 -5.14 27.16 6.21
C ILE A 169 -6.10 26.10 6.75
N VAL A 170 -6.63 26.27 7.97
CA VAL A 170 -7.62 25.34 8.53
C VAL A 170 -8.91 25.37 7.73
N ALA A 171 -9.45 26.55 7.45
CA ALA A 171 -10.69 26.72 6.70
C ALA A 171 -10.60 26.09 5.30
N LYS A 172 -9.44 26.17 4.66
CA LYS A 172 -9.19 25.59 3.34
C LYS A 172 -8.88 24.10 3.37
N THR A 173 -8.13 23.63 4.36
CA THR A 173 -7.71 22.22 4.48
C THR A 173 -8.81 21.32 5.06
N TYR A 174 -9.71 21.90 5.86
CA TYR A 174 -10.77 21.21 6.59
C TYR A 174 -12.16 21.78 6.27
N CYS A 175 -12.37 22.34 5.08
CA CYS A 175 -13.67 22.91 4.66
C CYS A 175 -14.83 21.91 4.75
N ASP A 176 -14.53 20.62 4.59
CA ASP A 176 -15.51 19.52 4.61
C ASP A 176 -15.79 18.99 6.03
N VAL A 177 -15.06 19.50 7.03
CA VAL A 177 -15.13 19.03 8.42
C VAL A 177 -15.94 20.01 9.25
N ASN A 178 -16.78 19.48 10.14
CA ASN A 178 -17.58 20.29 11.06
C ASN A 178 -16.69 21.33 11.78
N PRO A 179 -17.05 22.63 11.75
CA PRO A 179 -16.29 23.70 12.41
C PRO A 179 -16.00 23.46 13.90
N SER A 180 -16.81 22.66 14.60
CA SER A 180 -16.52 22.29 16.00
C SER A 180 -15.20 21.52 16.17
N LEU A 181 -14.71 20.87 15.11
CA LEU A 181 -13.44 20.13 15.11
C LEU A 181 -12.27 20.96 14.57
N TRP A 182 -12.48 22.21 14.20
CA TRP A 182 -11.42 23.07 13.65
C TRP A 182 -10.37 23.44 14.71
N VAL A 183 -10.73 23.47 15.99
CA VAL A 183 -9.78 23.74 17.07
C VAL A 183 -8.75 22.61 17.21
N PRO A 184 -9.13 21.32 17.34
CA PRO A 184 -8.16 20.22 17.23
C PRO A 184 -7.41 20.17 15.89
N ALA A 185 -8.07 20.53 14.78
CA ALA A 185 -7.44 20.56 13.47
C ALA A 185 -6.35 21.64 13.37
N SER A 186 -6.52 22.78 14.05
CA SER A 186 -5.56 23.89 14.01
C SER A 186 -4.23 23.51 14.67
N TRP A 187 -4.27 22.74 15.77
CA TRP A 187 -3.04 22.19 16.37
C TRP A 187 -2.30 21.27 15.41
N ASN A 188 -3.05 20.45 14.66
CA ASN A 188 -2.49 19.57 13.63
C ASN A 188 -1.83 20.37 12.50
N VAL A 189 -2.49 21.44 12.01
CA VAL A 189 -1.92 22.34 11.00
C VAL A 189 -0.64 22.99 11.51
N ARG A 190 -0.64 23.54 12.73
CA ARG A 190 0.53 24.17 13.34
C ARG A 190 1.74 23.24 13.34
N LEU A 191 1.57 22.01 13.82
CA LEU A 191 2.63 21.01 13.85
C LEU A 191 3.22 20.68 12.48
N HIS A 192 2.37 20.63 11.45
CA HIS A 192 2.82 20.40 10.08
C HIS A 192 3.54 21.61 9.49
N VAL A 193 3.07 22.84 9.72
CA VAL A 193 3.73 24.07 9.25
C VAL A 193 5.09 24.22 9.90
N GLU A 194 5.20 24.03 11.22
CA GLU A 194 6.48 24.06 11.94
C GLU A 194 7.48 23.04 11.38
N TYR A 195 7.02 21.82 11.09
CA TYR A 195 7.87 20.79 10.49
C TYR A 195 8.27 21.13 9.04
N LEU A 196 7.36 21.65 8.22
CA LEU A 196 7.67 22.12 6.87
C LEU A 196 8.70 23.27 6.88
N ALA A 197 8.61 24.17 7.86
CA ALA A 197 9.58 25.24 8.07
C ALA A 197 10.98 24.68 8.39
N GLN A 198 11.07 23.71 9.30
CA GLN A 198 12.33 23.03 9.63
C GLN A 198 12.97 22.35 8.40
N GLN A 199 12.15 21.85 7.47
CA GLN A 199 12.61 21.23 6.23
C GLN A 199 12.88 22.24 5.10
N GLN A 200 12.69 23.54 5.33
CA GLN A 200 12.79 24.59 4.30
C GLN A 200 11.87 24.34 3.09
N ARG A 201 10.69 23.74 3.32
CA ARG A 201 9.70 23.39 2.29
C ARG A 201 8.55 24.37 2.16
N LEU A 202 8.49 25.39 3.01
CA LEU A 202 7.50 26.46 2.89
C LEU A 202 7.86 27.41 1.73
N PRO A 203 6.87 27.99 1.03
CA PRO A 203 7.11 29.04 0.03
C PRO A 203 7.93 30.20 0.59
N LYS A 204 8.78 30.82 -0.24
CA LYS A 204 9.75 31.86 0.20
C LYS A 204 9.08 33.15 0.69
N ASP A 205 7.89 33.41 0.19
CA ASP A 205 7.02 34.55 0.49
C ASP A 205 6.12 34.30 1.72
N PHE A 206 6.09 33.07 2.24
CA PHE A 206 5.30 32.76 3.43
C PHE A 206 5.96 33.32 4.71
N SER A 207 5.28 34.25 5.37
CA SER A 207 5.74 34.81 6.64
C SER A 207 5.40 33.89 7.81
N LEU A 208 6.42 33.17 8.29
CA LEU A 208 6.28 32.32 9.49
C LEU A 208 5.96 33.15 10.75
N GLU A 209 6.41 34.41 10.80
CA GLU A 209 6.10 35.35 11.88
C GLU A 209 4.60 35.69 11.88
N ASN A 210 4.02 36.01 10.72
CA ASN A 210 2.58 36.27 10.60
C ASN A 210 1.75 35.04 10.99
N PHE A 211 2.15 33.85 10.51
CA PHE A 211 1.51 32.59 10.88
C PHE A 211 1.56 32.34 12.40
N ASN A 212 2.72 32.52 13.04
CA ASN A 212 2.88 32.32 14.47
C ASN A 212 2.07 33.32 15.30
N CYS A 213 2.00 34.59 14.90
CA CYS A 213 1.13 35.58 15.52
C CYS A 213 -0.35 35.16 15.43
N SER A 214 -0.79 34.65 14.27
CA SER A 214 -2.16 34.16 14.09
C SER A 214 -2.50 32.94 14.95
N CYS A 215 -1.51 32.14 15.35
CA CYS A 215 -1.71 31.01 16.26
C CYS A 215 -2.12 31.48 17.67
N VAL A 216 -1.58 32.61 18.13
CA VAL A 216 -1.91 33.22 19.43
C VAL A 216 -3.33 33.78 19.39
N GLU A 217 -3.67 34.55 18.34
CA GLU A 217 -5.01 35.10 18.16
C GLU A 217 -6.11 34.03 18.05
N PHE A 218 -5.79 32.90 17.41
CA PHE A 218 -6.72 31.76 17.30
C PHE A 218 -7.00 31.15 18.68
N ALA A 219 -5.99 31.03 19.55
CA ALA A 219 -6.17 30.53 20.91
C ALA A 219 -7.02 31.49 21.76
N ASP A 220 -6.80 32.80 21.64
CA ASP A 220 -7.51 33.84 22.40
C ASP A 220 -9.00 33.97 22.00
N LYS A 221 -9.33 33.86 20.70
CA LYS A 221 -10.72 33.88 20.18
C LYS A 221 -11.52 32.65 20.61
N VAL A 222 -10.87 31.50 20.80
CA VAL A 222 -11.52 30.27 21.30
C VAL A 222 -11.71 30.34 22.82
N GLY A 223 -10.75 30.90 23.57
CA GLY A 223 -10.85 31.09 25.01
C GLY A 223 -11.98 32.05 25.44
N SER A 224 -12.24 33.09 24.64
CA SER A 224 -13.25 34.11 24.94
C SER A 224 -14.69 33.69 24.59
N ASN A 225 -14.90 32.91 23.51
CA ASN A 225 -16.23 32.41 23.11
C ASN A 225 -16.79 31.25 23.98
N ILE A 226 -15.97 30.63 24.84
CA ILE A 226 -16.39 29.52 25.71
C ILE A 226 -16.88 30.02 27.09
N SER A 227 -16.71 31.30 27.41
CA SER A 227 -17.21 31.90 28.66
C SER A 227 -18.74 32.10 28.71
N GLY A 228 -19.45 31.93 27.59
CA GLY A 228 -20.86 32.33 27.44
C GLY A 228 -21.90 31.23 27.19
N ARG A 229 -21.55 29.94 27.13
CA ARG A 229 -22.55 28.87 26.92
C ARG A 229 -22.39 27.71 27.91
N ARG A 230 -23.30 27.68 28.89
CA ARG A 230 -23.63 26.48 29.66
C ARG A 230 -24.29 25.45 28.75
N ASP A 231 -23.94 24.19 28.99
CA ASP A 231 -24.53 22.95 28.46
C ASP A 231 -24.54 22.72 26.95
N VAL A 232 -23.49 22.03 26.47
CA VAL A 232 -23.64 21.01 25.42
C VAL A 232 -23.12 19.69 25.99
N SER A 233 -23.86 19.19 26.98
CA SER A 233 -23.63 17.92 27.66
C SER A 233 -24.75 16.93 27.28
N SER A 234 -24.94 16.66 25.99
CA SER A 234 -25.76 15.51 25.51
C SER A 234 -25.88 15.48 23.98
N SER A 235 -24.81 15.13 23.26
CA SER A 235 -24.94 14.69 21.85
C SER A 235 -23.73 13.93 21.30
N LEU A 236 -22.99 13.24 22.16
CA LEU A 236 -22.11 12.13 21.76
C LEU A 236 -22.82 10.81 22.08
N SER A 237 -23.99 10.61 21.48
CA SER A 237 -24.61 9.29 21.43
C SER A 237 -23.89 8.48 20.37
N TRP A 238 -23.00 7.63 20.87
CA TRP A 238 -22.45 6.46 20.23
C TRP A 238 -23.48 5.81 19.29
N LEU A 239 -23.18 5.79 17.98
CA LEU A 239 -23.81 4.84 17.08
C LEU A 239 -23.23 3.47 17.42
N SER A 240 -24.01 2.68 18.16
CA SER A 240 -23.80 1.24 18.32
C SER A 240 -23.67 0.59 16.94
N PRO A 241 -22.69 -0.31 16.71
CA PRO A 241 -22.66 -1.10 15.49
C PRO A 241 -23.87 -2.06 15.44
N PRO A 242 -24.34 -2.47 14.25
CA PRO A 242 -25.26 -3.60 14.16
C PRO A 242 -24.60 -4.83 14.83
N LYS A 243 -25.40 -5.60 15.58
CA LYS A 243 -24.95 -6.88 16.15
C LYS A 243 -24.50 -7.79 15.02
N THR A 244 -23.19 -7.96 14.85
CA THR A 244 -22.61 -9.02 14.02
C THR A 244 -22.88 -10.36 14.70
N PRO A 245 -23.50 -11.35 14.03
CA PRO A 245 -23.55 -12.72 14.55
C PRO A 245 -22.12 -13.28 14.67
N PRO A 246 -21.89 -14.29 15.53
CA PRO A 246 -20.60 -14.94 15.65
C PRO A 246 -20.15 -15.48 14.29
N LEU A 247 -18.88 -15.27 13.96
CA LEU A 247 -18.25 -15.82 12.75
C LEU A 247 -18.39 -17.34 12.78
N PRO A 248 -18.97 -17.97 11.74
CA PRO A 248 -18.87 -19.42 11.59
C PRO A 248 -17.40 -19.81 11.37
N PRO A 249 -17.01 -21.06 11.69
CA PRO A 249 -15.71 -21.58 11.30
C PRO A 249 -15.54 -21.42 9.80
N VAL A 250 -14.38 -20.89 9.37
CA VAL A 250 -14.04 -20.66 7.96
C VAL A 250 -14.20 -21.99 7.21
N PRO A 251 -15.22 -22.13 6.34
CA PRO A 251 -15.32 -23.28 5.46
C PRO A 251 -14.25 -23.16 4.36
N PRO A 252 -13.94 -24.25 3.66
CA PRO A 252 -13.13 -24.19 2.44
C PRO A 252 -13.77 -23.15 1.50
N VAL A 253 -12.97 -22.26 0.93
CA VAL A 253 -13.44 -21.23 -0.01
C VAL A 253 -14.00 -21.91 -1.25
N GLU A 254 -15.30 -22.22 -1.23
CA GLU A 254 -16.09 -22.35 -2.45
C GLU A 254 -16.08 -20.97 -3.14
N SER A 255 -15.87 -20.97 -4.45
CA SER A 255 -15.49 -19.81 -5.27
C SER A 255 -16.22 -18.52 -4.86
N SER A 256 -15.52 -17.67 -4.12
CA SER A 256 -15.98 -16.32 -3.83
C SER A 256 -16.25 -15.60 -5.14
N THR A 257 -17.42 -14.99 -5.27
CA THR A 257 -17.73 -14.09 -6.38
C THR A 257 -16.59 -13.07 -6.51
N LEU A 258 -15.96 -12.99 -7.69
CA LEU A 258 -14.84 -12.06 -7.92
C LEU A 258 -15.25 -10.59 -7.76
N MET A 259 -16.55 -10.32 -7.91
CA MET A 259 -17.15 -9.03 -7.57
C MET A 259 -17.37 -8.94 -6.05
N HIS A 260 -16.85 -7.87 -5.46
CA HIS A 260 -16.94 -7.56 -4.04
C HIS A 260 -17.03 -6.05 -3.82
N ASP A 261 -17.44 -5.63 -2.63
CA ASP A 261 -17.61 -4.21 -2.27
C ASP A 261 -16.42 -3.61 -1.49
N MET A 262 -15.35 -4.39 -1.28
CA MET A 262 -14.12 -3.87 -0.63
C MET A 262 -13.54 -2.70 -1.42
N ASP A 263 -13.14 -1.65 -0.71
CA ASP A 263 -12.30 -0.59 -1.27
C ASP A 263 -10.86 -1.06 -1.49
N ASP A 264 -10.02 -0.21 -2.11
CA ASP A 264 -8.63 -0.58 -2.40
C ASP A 264 -7.79 -0.78 -1.12
N GLU A 265 -8.10 -0.08 -0.03
CA GLU A 265 -7.35 -0.19 1.22
C GLU A 265 -7.64 -1.53 1.89
N GLU A 266 -8.91 -1.89 2.01
CA GLU A 266 -9.34 -3.20 2.51
C GLU A 266 -8.85 -4.34 1.62
N LEU A 267 -8.99 -4.20 0.30
CA LEU A 267 -8.54 -5.21 -0.66
C LEU A 267 -7.03 -5.44 -0.56
N PHE A 268 -6.22 -4.38 -0.55
CA PHE A 268 -4.76 -4.51 -0.44
C PHE A 268 -4.35 -5.07 0.92
N TRP A 269 -5.05 -4.70 2.00
CA TRP A 269 -4.84 -5.28 3.31
C TRP A 269 -5.13 -6.80 3.31
N ARG A 270 -6.29 -7.24 2.82
CA ARG A 270 -6.63 -8.68 2.74
C ARG A 270 -5.66 -9.45 1.84
N ALA A 271 -5.31 -8.89 0.69
CA ALA A 271 -4.36 -9.48 -0.25
C ALA A 271 -2.94 -9.62 0.32
N SER A 272 -2.57 -8.77 1.29
CA SER A 272 -1.27 -8.81 1.96
C SER A 272 -1.17 -9.87 3.06
N MET A 273 -2.28 -10.54 3.41
CA MET A 273 -2.27 -11.59 4.43
C MET A 273 -1.52 -12.83 3.93
N VAL A 274 -0.68 -13.40 4.80
CA VAL A 274 0.10 -14.61 4.51
C VAL A 274 -0.25 -15.69 5.54
N PRO A 275 -0.56 -16.93 5.11
CA PRO A 275 -0.82 -18.03 6.03
C PRO A 275 0.44 -18.36 6.83
N LYS A 276 0.32 -18.52 8.15
CA LYS A 276 1.43 -18.95 9.01
C LYS A 276 1.61 -20.47 9.03
N ILE A 277 0.57 -21.22 8.70
CA ILE A 277 0.60 -22.68 8.56
C ILE A 277 0.76 -22.98 7.07
N SER A 278 1.84 -23.65 6.70
CA SER A 278 2.16 -23.99 5.31
C SER A 278 1.54 -25.30 4.83
N SER A 279 1.04 -26.14 5.75
CA SER A 279 0.32 -27.38 5.43
C SER A 279 -1.15 -27.09 5.14
N TYR A 280 -1.65 -27.57 4.01
CA TYR A 280 -3.06 -27.45 3.64
C TYR A 280 -3.81 -28.72 4.04
N PRO A 281 -5.04 -28.60 4.59
CA PRO A 281 -5.86 -29.76 4.96
C PRO A 281 -6.54 -30.45 3.76
N TYR A 282 -6.17 -30.08 2.53
CA TYR A 282 -6.72 -30.57 1.27
C TYR A 282 -5.63 -30.64 0.21
N GLU A 283 -5.94 -31.29 -0.92
CA GLU A 283 -5.03 -31.38 -2.06
C GLU A 283 -4.71 -29.99 -2.61
N TYR A 284 -3.45 -29.58 -2.46
CA TYR A 284 -2.98 -28.26 -2.85
C TYR A 284 -2.41 -28.30 -4.27
N ILE A 285 -3.12 -27.67 -5.21
CA ILE A 285 -2.67 -27.51 -6.60
C ILE A 285 -2.26 -26.04 -6.78
N PRO A 286 -0.97 -25.74 -7.02
CA PRO A 286 -0.55 -24.36 -7.26
C PRO A 286 -1.12 -23.87 -8.60
N LYS A 287 -1.66 -22.67 -8.63
CA LYS A 287 -2.28 -22.07 -9.80
C LYS A 287 -1.45 -20.92 -10.36
N VAL A 288 -1.65 -20.67 -11.65
CA VAL A 288 -1.21 -19.44 -12.32
C VAL A 288 -2.41 -18.51 -12.47
N ALA A 289 -2.29 -17.29 -11.92
CA ALA A 289 -3.27 -16.22 -12.10
C ALA A 289 -2.99 -15.46 -13.40
N PHE A 290 -3.91 -15.53 -14.34
CA PHE A 290 -3.89 -14.78 -15.60
C PHE A 290 -4.70 -13.50 -15.43
N MET A 291 -4.01 -12.37 -15.39
CA MET A 291 -4.58 -11.05 -15.11
C MET A 291 -4.61 -10.22 -16.40
N PHE A 292 -5.82 -9.95 -16.90
CA PHE A 292 -6.04 -9.19 -18.12
C PHE A 292 -6.39 -7.74 -17.80
N LEU A 293 -5.51 -6.81 -18.16
CA LEU A 293 -5.77 -5.38 -18.13
C LEU A 293 -6.21 -4.93 -19.52
N THR A 294 -7.49 -4.60 -19.68
CA THR A 294 -8.08 -4.29 -20.99
C THR A 294 -8.82 -2.96 -21.00
N LYS A 295 -8.95 -2.35 -22.19
CA LYS A 295 -9.86 -1.20 -22.38
C LYS A 295 -11.30 -1.63 -22.65
N GLY A 296 -11.51 -2.85 -23.13
CA GLY A 296 -12.82 -3.34 -23.57
C GLY A 296 -12.79 -4.85 -23.82
N PRO A 297 -13.32 -5.34 -24.96
CA PRO A 297 -13.46 -6.78 -25.20
C PRO A 297 -12.10 -7.47 -25.36
N LEU A 298 -12.11 -8.80 -25.20
CA LEU A 298 -10.98 -9.69 -25.44
C LEU A 298 -11.11 -10.32 -26.84
N PRO A 299 -10.55 -9.72 -27.90
CA PRO A 299 -10.70 -10.22 -29.27
C PRO A 299 -10.06 -11.60 -29.46
N PHE A 300 -9.02 -11.92 -28.70
CA PHE A 300 -8.39 -13.24 -28.72
C PHE A 300 -9.02 -14.25 -27.76
N GLY A 301 -10.19 -13.94 -27.17
CA GLY A 301 -10.95 -14.82 -26.31
C GLY A 301 -11.02 -16.26 -26.84
N PRO A 302 -11.45 -16.52 -28.09
CA PRO A 302 -11.53 -17.87 -28.65
C PRO A 302 -10.20 -18.65 -28.68
N LEU A 303 -9.07 -17.97 -28.80
CA LEU A 303 -7.75 -18.61 -28.71
C LEU A 303 -7.41 -18.97 -27.25
N TRP A 304 -7.73 -18.08 -26.32
CA TRP A 304 -7.57 -18.32 -24.88
C TRP A 304 -8.51 -19.43 -24.37
N GLU A 305 -9.75 -19.52 -24.86
CA GLU A 305 -10.66 -20.65 -24.57
C GLU A 305 -9.99 -21.98 -24.88
N LYS A 306 -9.37 -22.09 -26.07
CA LYS A 306 -8.61 -23.29 -26.44
C LYS A 306 -7.42 -23.51 -25.52
N PHE A 307 -6.65 -22.47 -25.22
CA PHE A 307 -5.49 -22.58 -24.33
C PHE A 307 -5.86 -23.10 -22.93
N PHE A 308 -6.98 -22.65 -22.36
CA PHE A 308 -7.38 -22.99 -20.99
C PHE A 308 -8.15 -24.30 -20.85
N LYS A 309 -8.79 -24.78 -21.93
CA LYS A 309 -9.68 -25.94 -21.90
C LYS A 309 -9.02 -27.18 -21.29
N GLY A 310 -9.63 -27.74 -20.24
CA GLY A 310 -9.20 -28.97 -19.57
C GLY A 310 -8.16 -28.78 -18.46
N TYR A 311 -7.86 -27.54 -18.07
CA TYR A 311 -6.89 -27.21 -17.02
C TYR A 311 -7.48 -26.35 -15.88
N GLU A 312 -8.80 -26.39 -15.69
CA GLU A 312 -9.56 -25.46 -14.84
C GLU A 312 -9.08 -25.40 -13.38
N SER A 313 -8.46 -26.49 -12.87
CA SER A 313 -7.89 -26.55 -11.51
C SER A 313 -6.52 -25.87 -11.36
N HIS A 314 -5.83 -25.56 -12.47
CA HIS A 314 -4.44 -25.10 -12.49
C HIS A 314 -4.29 -23.59 -12.78
N TYR A 315 -5.40 -22.88 -13.01
CA TYR A 315 -5.37 -21.45 -13.27
C TYR A 315 -6.55 -20.70 -12.66
N SER A 316 -6.40 -19.39 -12.62
CA SER A 316 -7.47 -18.44 -12.31
C SER A 316 -7.38 -17.26 -13.29
N ILE A 317 -8.51 -16.62 -13.58
CA ILE A 317 -8.58 -15.51 -14.54
C ILE A 317 -9.19 -14.29 -13.84
N TYR A 318 -8.54 -13.14 -14.02
CA TYR A 318 -8.99 -11.86 -13.50
C TYR A 318 -8.96 -10.83 -14.62
N VAL A 319 -10.05 -10.08 -14.80
CA VAL A 319 -10.18 -9.08 -15.86
C VAL A 319 -10.46 -7.72 -15.24
N HIS A 320 -9.56 -6.76 -15.49
CA HIS A 320 -9.78 -5.36 -15.19
C HIS A 320 -10.09 -4.62 -16.50
N SER A 321 -11.33 -4.18 -16.66
CA SER A 321 -11.82 -3.48 -17.85
C SER A 321 -12.45 -2.15 -17.48
N HIS A 322 -12.52 -1.21 -18.44
CA HIS A 322 -13.11 0.10 -18.21
C HIS A 322 -14.50 -0.02 -17.55
N PRO A 323 -14.85 0.73 -16.48
CA PRO A 323 -16.12 0.58 -15.75
C PRO A 323 -17.35 0.53 -16.66
N ASP A 324 -17.41 1.44 -17.64
CA ASP A 324 -18.52 1.55 -18.60
C ASP A 324 -18.63 0.38 -19.60
N PHE A 325 -17.58 -0.45 -19.72
CA PHE A 325 -17.65 -1.64 -20.55
C PHE A 325 -18.60 -2.66 -19.91
N LYS A 326 -19.68 -3.00 -20.63
CA LYS A 326 -20.66 -4.00 -20.22
C LYS A 326 -20.32 -5.34 -20.86
N ASP A 327 -19.96 -6.31 -20.03
CA ASP A 327 -19.57 -7.66 -20.45
C ASP A 327 -20.78 -8.57 -20.79
N ALA A 328 -21.86 -7.99 -21.34
CA ALA A 328 -23.13 -8.68 -21.53
C ALA A 328 -23.10 -9.76 -22.63
N LYS A 329 -21.98 -9.90 -23.35
CA LYS A 329 -21.82 -10.80 -24.49
C LYS A 329 -20.96 -12.03 -24.20
N THR A 330 -20.34 -12.11 -23.03
CA THR A 330 -19.50 -13.27 -22.69
C THR A 330 -20.39 -14.48 -22.37
N PRO A 331 -20.31 -15.59 -23.13
CA PRO A 331 -21.11 -16.79 -22.90
C PRO A 331 -20.87 -17.38 -21.51
N LYS A 332 -21.88 -18.05 -20.93
CA LYS A 332 -21.76 -18.65 -19.58
C LYS A 332 -20.73 -19.77 -19.51
N ASP A 333 -20.48 -20.44 -20.62
CA ASP A 333 -19.52 -21.51 -20.81
C ASP A 333 -18.10 -20.99 -21.15
N SER A 334 -17.92 -19.68 -21.33
CA SER A 334 -16.62 -19.06 -21.54
C SER A 334 -15.76 -19.11 -20.28
N VAL A 335 -14.46 -19.35 -20.43
CA VAL A 335 -13.50 -19.24 -19.30
C VAL A 335 -13.43 -17.82 -18.71
N PHE A 336 -13.84 -16.81 -19.47
CA PHE A 336 -13.91 -15.41 -19.05
C PHE A 336 -15.23 -15.01 -18.38
N TYR A 337 -16.21 -15.92 -18.31
CA TYR A 337 -17.49 -15.64 -17.66
C TYR A 337 -17.30 -15.29 -16.18
N ASN A 338 -17.87 -14.17 -15.76
CA ASN A 338 -17.77 -13.64 -14.39
C ASN A 338 -16.33 -13.50 -13.87
N ARG A 339 -15.36 -13.22 -14.75
CA ARG A 339 -13.94 -13.00 -14.38
C ARG A 339 -13.57 -11.55 -14.12
N ARG A 340 -14.52 -10.63 -14.26
CA ARG A 340 -14.30 -9.21 -14.02
C ARG A 340 -14.13 -8.93 -12.53
N ILE A 341 -13.09 -8.15 -12.18
CA ILE A 341 -12.89 -7.61 -10.83
C ILE A 341 -13.51 -6.21 -10.72
N PRO A 342 -13.77 -5.69 -9.50
CA PRO A 342 -14.13 -4.29 -9.30
C PRO A 342 -13.07 -3.39 -9.96
N SER A 343 -13.45 -2.71 -11.05
CA SER A 343 -12.52 -1.99 -11.92
C SER A 343 -12.72 -0.48 -11.79
N LYS A 344 -11.65 0.31 -12.00
CA LYS A 344 -11.71 1.78 -12.02
C LYS A 344 -11.24 2.32 -13.38
N PRO A 345 -11.58 3.56 -13.77
CA PRO A 345 -11.09 4.14 -15.01
C PRO A 345 -9.56 4.25 -15.01
N VAL A 346 -8.93 4.01 -16.16
CA VAL A 346 -7.47 4.04 -16.32
C VAL A 346 -7.08 4.88 -17.52
N GLN A 347 -6.06 5.71 -17.35
CA GLN A 347 -5.48 6.52 -18.42
C GLN A 347 -4.02 6.15 -18.66
N TRP A 348 -3.65 6.03 -19.94
CA TRP A 348 -2.28 5.70 -20.33
C TRP A 348 -1.27 6.77 -19.89
N GLY A 349 -0.13 6.32 -19.38
CA GLY A 349 0.96 7.18 -18.88
C GLY A 349 0.59 7.97 -17.63
N THR A 350 -0.32 7.44 -16.81
CA THR A 350 -0.67 7.97 -15.49
C THR A 350 -0.48 6.88 -14.43
N PHE A 351 -0.38 7.26 -13.15
CA PHE A 351 -0.27 6.31 -12.04
C PHE A 351 -1.48 5.36 -11.93
N LEU A 352 -2.62 5.70 -12.53
CA LEU A 352 -3.84 4.87 -12.53
C LEU A 352 -3.62 3.50 -13.21
N LEU A 353 -2.66 3.37 -14.13
CA LEU A 353 -2.28 2.07 -14.69
C LEU A 353 -1.75 1.14 -13.60
N VAL A 354 -0.84 1.64 -12.77
CA VAL A 354 -0.25 0.87 -11.67
C VAL A 354 -1.29 0.58 -10.60
N GLU A 355 -2.26 1.46 -10.35
CA GLU A 355 -3.38 1.16 -9.45
C GLU A 355 -4.22 -0.02 -9.98
N ALA A 356 -4.49 -0.08 -11.28
CA ALA A 356 -5.21 -1.21 -11.87
C ALA A 356 -4.41 -2.51 -11.81
N GLU A 357 -3.09 -2.46 -12.04
CA GLU A 357 -2.20 -3.61 -11.89
C GLU A 357 -2.15 -4.13 -10.45
N ARG A 358 -2.02 -3.22 -9.47
CA ARG A 358 -2.07 -3.57 -8.05
C ARG A 358 -3.44 -4.15 -7.66
N ARG A 359 -4.53 -3.66 -8.24
CA ARG A 359 -5.89 -4.20 -8.01
C ARG A 359 -6.07 -5.59 -8.58
N LEU A 360 -5.53 -5.86 -9.77
CA LEU A 360 -5.47 -7.20 -10.36
C LEU A 360 -4.67 -8.15 -9.47
N LEU A 361 -3.46 -7.75 -9.06
CA LEU A 361 -2.63 -8.52 -8.14
C LEU A 361 -3.36 -8.81 -6.83
N ALA A 362 -3.99 -7.80 -6.24
CA ALA A 362 -4.65 -7.95 -4.95
C ALA A 362 -5.85 -8.90 -5.02
N ASN A 363 -6.71 -8.77 -6.05
CA ASN A 363 -7.80 -9.73 -6.28
C ASN A 363 -7.27 -11.14 -6.51
N ALA A 364 -6.19 -11.29 -7.27
CA ALA A 364 -5.58 -12.58 -7.51
C ALA A 364 -4.95 -13.20 -6.26
N LEU A 365 -4.41 -12.38 -5.36
CA LEU A 365 -3.79 -12.82 -4.11
C LEU A 365 -4.78 -13.36 -3.08
N LEU A 366 -6.07 -13.01 -3.18
CA LEU A 366 -7.12 -13.55 -2.31
C LEU A 366 -7.28 -15.08 -2.46
N ASP A 367 -6.96 -15.64 -3.64
CA ASP A 367 -6.82 -17.08 -3.81
C ASP A 367 -5.40 -17.51 -3.41
N PHE A 368 -5.27 -18.23 -2.29
CA PHE A 368 -4.00 -18.73 -1.79
C PHE A 368 -3.36 -19.80 -2.68
N SER A 369 -4.12 -20.46 -3.56
CA SER A 369 -3.57 -21.40 -4.53
C SER A 369 -2.81 -20.70 -5.65
N ASN A 370 -3.07 -19.41 -5.92
CA ASN A 370 -2.31 -18.65 -6.92
C ASN A 370 -0.87 -18.39 -6.45
N GLN A 371 0.09 -18.97 -7.17
CA GLN A 371 1.52 -18.85 -6.87
C GLN A 371 2.29 -17.98 -7.86
N ARG A 372 1.76 -17.83 -9.07
CA ARG A 372 2.38 -17.09 -10.19
C ARG A 372 1.34 -16.14 -10.79
N PHE A 373 1.75 -14.93 -11.13
CA PHE A 373 0.84 -13.82 -11.48
C PHE A 373 1.30 -13.19 -12.79
N VAL A 374 0.57 -13.45 -13.87
CA VAL A 374 0.91 -13.02 -15.23
C VAL A 374 0.03 -11.85 -15.64
N LEU A 375 0.63 -10.72 -16.00
CA LEU A 375 -0.10 -9.57 -16.55
C LEU A 375 -0.17 -9.64 -18.09
N LEU A 376 -1.37 -9.52 -18.65
CA LEU A 376 -1.67 -9.58 -20.09
C LEU A 376 -2.64 -8.47 -20.51
N SER A 377 -2.70 -8.16 -21.80
CA SER A 377 -3.71 -7.26 -22.40
C SER A 377 -4.60 -7.99 -23.39
N GLU A 378 -5.61 -7.29 -23.88
CA GLU A 378 -6.47 -7.72 -24.98
C GLU A 378 -5.74 -8.01 -26.30
N SER A 379 -4.45 -7.67 -26.38
CA SER A 379 -3.60 -7.81 -27.57
C SER A 379 -2.49 -8.86 -27.43
N CYS A 380 -2.53 -9.64 -26.34
CA CYS A 380 -1.59 -10.71 -26.06
C CYS A 380 -2.12 -12.07 -26.52
N ILE A 381 -1.22 -12.94 -26.93
CA ILE A 381 -1.50 -14.34 -27.30
C ILE A 381 -0.52 -15.29 -26.59
N PRO A 382 -0.91 -16.54 -26.32
CA PRO A 382 0.03 -17.58 -25.90
C PRO A 382 0.89 -18.06 -27.08
N LEU A 383 2.16 -18.36 -26.83
CA LEU A 383 3.10 -18.92 -27.82
C LEU A 383 3.29 -20.43 -27.70
N PHE A 384 2.83 -21.01 -26.59
CA PHE A 384 2.96 -22.43 -26.25
C PHE A 384 1.66 -22.94 -25.63
N ASN A 385 1.52 -24.26 -25.54
CA ASN A 385 0.39 -24.90 -24.88
C ASN A 385 0.39 -24.66 -23.36
N PHE A 386 -0.76 -24.90 -22.73
CA PHE A 386 -0.94 -24.64 -21.30
C PHE A 386 0.07 -25.38 -20.44
N THR A 387 0.26 -26.68 -20.65
CA THR A 387 1.19 -27.51 -19.88
C THR A 387 2.62 -26.96 -19.92
N THR A 388 3.08 -26.50 -21.08
CA THR A 388 4.41 -25.90 -21.21
C THR A 388 4.50 -24.59 -20.42
N VAL A 389 3.50 -23.70 -20.57
CA VAL A 389 3.46 -22.40 -19.87
C VAL A 389 3.37 -22.60 -18.35
N TYR A 390 2.47 -23.46 -17.90
CA TYR A 390 2.25 -23.77 -16.49
C TYR A 390 3.52 -24.36 -15.85
N ASN A 391 4.11 -25.40 -16.46
CA ASN A 391 5.32 -26.02 -15.93
C ASN A 391 6.52 -25.07 -15.95
N TYR A 392 6.62 -24.18 -16.94
CA TYR A 392 7.67 -23.16 -16.99
C TYR A 392 7.53 -22.16 -15.84
N LEU A 393 6.30 -21.74 -15.52
CA LEU A 393 6.08 -20.76 -14.45
C LEU A 393 6.18 -21.37 -13.06
N ILE A 394 5.48 -22.48 -12.80
CA ILE A 394 5.44 -23.11 -11.48
C ILE A 394 6.83 -23.61 -11.05
N ASN A 395 7.63 -24.14 -11.97
CA ASN A 395 8.96 -24.66 -11.64
C ASN A 395 10.06 -23.60 -11.68
N SER A 396 9.74 -22.33 -11.96
CA SER A 396 10.77 -21.29 -12.03
C SER A 396 11.18 -20.79 -10.65
N THR A 397 12.49 -20.66 -10.43
CA THR A 397 13.02 -20.07 -9.19
C THR A 397 12.96 -18.54 -9.16
N HIS A 398 12.68 -17.89 -10.29
CA HIS A 398 12.67 -16.43 -10.44
C HIS A 398 11.32 -15.94 -10.95
N SER A 399 11.03 -14.66 -10.72
CA SER A 399 10.06 -13.89 -11.48
C SER A 399 10.62 -13.39 -12.81
N PHE A 400 9.71 -13.07 -13.74
CA PHE A 400 10.03 -12.53 -15.05
C PHE A 400 9.58 -11.07 -15.17
N LEU A 401 10.37 -10.19 -14.58
CA LEU A 401 10.23 -8.75 -14.68
C LEU A 401 11.47 -8.16 -15.36
N SER A 402 11.28 -7.47 -16.49
CA SER A 402 12.36 -6.70 -17.11
C SER A 402 12.77 -5.57 -16.16
N SER A 403 14.06 -5.50 -15.83
CA SER A 403 14.60 -4.50 -14.92
C SER A 403 16.01 -4.15 -15.35
N VAL A 404 16.17 -2.95 -15.92
CA VAL A 404 17.44 -2.46 -16.47
C VAL A 404 17.73 -1.05 -15.99
N ASP A 405 19.00 -0.78 -15.73
CA ASP A 405 19.51 0.56 -15.53
C ASP A 405 19.82 1.19 -16.90
N ASP A 406 18.83 1.90 -17.45
CA ASP A 406 18.91 2.47 -18.80
C ASP A 406 19.48 3.90 -18.75
N PRO A 407 20.71 4.15 -19.25
CA PRO A 407 21.35 5.47 -19.15
C PRO A 407 20.71 6.54 -20.04
N ARG A 408 19.77 6.17 -20.94
CA ARG A 408 19.14 7.09 -21.89
C ARG A 408 18.11 8.00 -21.21
N ILE A 409 17.63 9.01 -21.93
CA ILE A 409 16.56 9.93 -21.48
C ILE A 409 15.32 9.14 -21.04
N SER A 410 14.98 8.07 -21.75
CA SER A 410 13.83 7.22 -21.44
C SER A 410 13.99 6.33 -20.20
N GLY A 411 15.20 6.28 -19.60
CA GLY A 411 15.52 5.55 -18.38
C GLY A 411 15.86 6.50 -17.23
N ARG A 412 17.16 6.67 -16.96
CA ARG A 412 17.68 7.61 -15.94
C ARG A 412 17.23 9.05 -16.14
N GLY A 413 16.99 9.49 -17.38
CA GLY A 413 16.49 10.85 -17.64
C GLY A 413 15.06 11.13 -17.15
N ARG A 414 14.30 10.09 -16.77
CA ARG A 414 12.97 10.21 -16.16
C ARG A 414 13.02 10.24 -14.62
N TYR A 415 14.17 9.97 -14.02
CA TYR A 415 14.35 10.01 -12.57
C TYR A 415 14.28 11.44 -12.06
N LYS A 416 13.66 11.62 -10.88
CA LYS A 416 13.52 12.92 -10.20
C LYS A 416 14.29 12.92 -8.90
N LYS A 417 15.09 13.96 -8.65
CA LYS A 417 15.97 14.05 -7.47
C LYS A 417 15.18 14.12 -6.16
N GLU A 418 13.94 14.59 -6.22
CA GLU A 418 12.96 14.68 -5.14
C GLU A 418 12.61 13.32 -4.53
N MET A 419 12.90 12.22 -5.24
CA MET A 419 12.75 10.87 -4.70
C MET A 419 13.83 10.49 -3.67
N LEU A 420 14.90 11.29 -3.54
CA LEU A 420 15.91 11.14 -2.50
C LEU A 420 15.36 11.47 -1.11
N PRO A 421 15.91 10.85 -0.04
CA PRO A 421 16.96 9.82 -0.06
C PRO A 421 16.42 8.40 -0.23
N LYS A 422 15.09 8.23 -0.38
CA LYS A 422 14.43 6.92 -0.29
C LYS A 422 14.64 6.06 -1.53
N ILE A 423 14.68 6.68 -2.70
CA ILE A 423 15.01 6.02 -3.97
C ILE A 423 16.15 6.84 -4.55
N THR A 424 17.31 6.22 -4.75
CA THR A 424 18.47 6.85 -5.38
C THR A 424 18.46 6.61 -6.89
N LEU A 425 19.27 7.38 -7.62
CA LEU A 425 19.44 7.14 -9.06
C LEU A 425 20.00 5.73 -9.35
N SER A 426 20.84 5.18 -8.47
CA SER A 426 21.35 3.81 -8.60
C SER A 426 20.29 2.72 -8.37
N ASP A 427 19.22 3.04 -7.64
CA ASP A 427 18.09 2.14 -7.43
C ASP A 427 17.14 2.15 -8.64
N TRP A 428 17.09 3.26 -9.38
CA TRP A 428 16.15 3.48 -10.47
C TRP A 428 16.30 2.43 -11.58
N ARG A 429 15.18 1.79 -11.92
CA ARG A 429 15.12 0.81 -13.00
C ARG A 429 14.02 1.16 -13.99
N LYS A 430 14.25 0.76 -15.23
CA LYS A 430 13.27 0.76 -16.32
C LYS A 430 12.97 -0.68 -16.68
N GLY A 431 11.73 -0.94 -17.03
CA GLY A 431 11.25 -2.27 -17.40
C GLY A 431 10.09 -2.21 -18.37
N SER A 432 9.57 -3.40 -18.67
CA SER A 432 8.30 -3.57 -19.37
C SER A 432 7.17 -3.54 -18.35
N GLN A 433 6.06 -2.90 -18.69
CA GLN A 433 4.80 -3.01 -17.95
C GLN A 433 4.36 -4.49 -17.80
N TRP A 434 4.59 -5.31 -18.82
CA TRP A 434 4.21 -6.73 -18.83
C TRP A 434 5.21 -7.57 -18.04
N PHE A 435 4.74 -8.15 -16.94
CA PHE A 435 5.53 -8.93 -16.01
C PHE A 435 4.87 -10.28 -15.68
N GLU A 436 5.67 -11.16 -15.12
CA GLU A 436 5.21 -12.25 -14.28
C GLU A 436 5.90 -12.18 -12.91
N LEU A 437 5.12 -12.31 -11.83
CA LEU A 437 5.60 -12.30 -10.46
C LEU A 437 5.24 -13.60 -9.74
N GLN A 438 6.15 -14.09 -8.88
CA GLN A 438 5.80 -15.08 -7.86
C GLN A 438 5.07 -14.41 -6.70
N ARG A 439 4.32 -15.20 -5.94
CA ARG A 439 3.43 -14.74 -4.88
C ARG A 439 4.08 -13.80 -3.87
N ASN A 440 5.30 -14.09 -3.43
CA ASN A 440 6.03 -13.26 -2.47
C ASN A 440 6.25 -11.82 -3.00
N LEU A 441 6.70 -11.66 -4.25
CA LEU A 441 6.88 -10.36 -4.88
C LEU A 441 5.55 -9.68 -5.18
N ALA A 442 4.51 -10.44 -5.55
CA ALA A 442 3.16 -9.90 -5.70
C ALA A 442 2.65 -9.29 -4.38
N ILE A 443 2.85 -9.97 -3.25
CA ILE A 443 2.53 -9.47 -1.91
C ILE A 443 3.33 -8.21 -1.59
N ASP A 444 4.63 -8.18 -1.90
CA ASP A 444 5.47 -7.00 -1.68
C ASP A 444 4.95 -5.79 -2.49
N VAL A 445 4.52 -5.98 -3.74
CA VAL A 445 3.97 -4.92 -4.61
C VAL A 445 2.64 -4.36 -4.07
N VAL A 446 1.73 -5.21 -3.59
CA VAL A 446 0.44 -4.73 -3.06
C VAL A 446 0.59 -4.12 -1.66
N SER A 447 1.54 -4.62 -0.85
CA SER A 447 1.82 -4.12 0.49
C SER A 447 2.82 -2.96 0.54
N ASP A 448 3.33 -2.50 -0.61
CA ASP A 448 4.23 -1.36 -0.65
C ASP A 448 3.49 -0.06 -0.29
N CYS A 449 3.94 0.49 0.82
CA CYS A 449 3.49 1.73 1.40
C CYS A 449 4.62 2.75 1.58
N ILE A 450 5.83 2.41 1.13
CA ILE A 450 7.01 3.27 1.24
C ILE A 450 7.32 3.89 -0.11
N TYR A 451 7.47 3.09 -1.16
CA TYR A 451 7.97 3.57 -2.45
C TYR A 451 6.83 3.94 -3.39
N TYR A 452 5.72 3.21 -3.38
CA TYR A 452 4.54 3.53 -4.17
C TYR A 452 4.07 5.00 -4.04
N PRO A 453 3.90 5.57 -2.82
CA PRO A 453 3.49 6.97 -2.69
C PRO A 453 4.51 7.95 -3.28
N ILE A 454 5.82 7.65 -3.16
CA ILE A 454 6.90 8.47 -3.72
C ILE A 454 6.83 8.48 -5.25
N PHE A 455 6.61 7.32 -5.87
CA PHE A 455 6.37 7.24 -7.30
C PHE A 455 5.10 7.99 -7.71
N GLN A 456 4.01 7.82 -6.96
CA GLN A 456 2.75 8.51 -7.24
C GLN A 456 2.91 10.04 -7.21
N GLU A 457 3.71 10.56 -6.27
CA GLU A 457 3.96 11.99 -6.13
C GLU A 457 4.93 12.53 -7.19
N TYR A 458 6.06 11.85 -7.40
CA TYR A 458 7.17 12.41 -8.18
C TYR A 458 7.31 11.85 -9.60
N CYS A 459 6.82 10.64 -9.91
CA CYS A 459 6.83 10.09 -11.28
C CYS A 459 5.68 10.64 -12.12
N THR A 460 5.69 11.95 -12.36
CA THR A 460 4.79 12.61 -13.31
C THR A 460 5.46 12.74 -14.68
N LYS A 461 4.66 12.94 -15.75
CA LYS A 461 5.17 13.04 -17.13
C LYS A 461 6.40 13.98 -17.20
N PRO A 462 7.50 13.56 -17.86
CA PRO A 462 7.61 12.44 -18.82
C PRO A 462 7.93 11.07 -18.19
N CYS A 463 7.80 10.90 -16.87
CA CYS A 463 7.92 9.60 -16.20
C CYS A 463 6.69 8.72 -16.43
N PHE A 464 6.90 7.42 -16.64
CA PHE A 464 5.85 6.40 -16.83
C PHE A 464 5.93 5.37 -15.70
N MET A 465 5.07 5.52 -14.70
CA MET A 465 5.16 4.74 -13.46
C MET A 465 5.05 3.22 -13.72
N ASP A 466 4.25 2.81 -14.70
CA ASP A 466 4.06 1.43 -15.14
C ASP A 466 5.33 0.78 -15.72
N GLU A 467 6.29 1.57 -16.19
CA GLU A 467 7.58 1.09 -16.69
C GLU A 467 8.71 1.17 -15.65
N HIS A 468 8.49 1.82 -14.49
CA HIS A 468 9.56 2.13 -13.55
C HIS A 468 9.32 1.66 -12.12
N TYR A 469 8.08 1.68 -11.63
CA TYR A 469 7.75 1.39 -10.24
C TYR A 469 8.11 -0.03 -9.81
N ILE A 470 7.47 -1.05 -10.41
CA ILE A 470 7.70 -2.45 -10.04
C ILE A 470 9.17 -2.87 -10.28
N PRO A 471 9.81 -2.54 -11.43
CA PRO A 471 11.23 -2.81 -11.65
C PRO A 471 12.16 -2.22 -10.58
N THR A 472 11.90 -0.98 -10.17
CA THR A 472 12.70 -0.29 -9.13
C THR A 472 12.46 -0.91 -7.77
N LEU A 473 11.19 -1.13 -7.39
CA LEU A 473 10.81 -1.76 -6.12
C LEU A 473 11.50 -3.12 -5.96
N VAL A 474 11.36 -4.01 -6.95
CA VAL A 474 11.93 -5.37 -6.90
C VAL A 474 13.45 -5.33 -6.84
N ASN A 475 14.11 -4.44 -7.60
CA ASN A 475 15.56 -4.27 -7.54
C ASN A 475 16.05 -3.81 -6.16
N MET A 476 15.26 -3.00 -5.44
CA MET A 476 15.62 -2.50 -4.12
C MET A 476 15.39 -3.54 -3.00
N ILE A 477 14.35 -4.36 -3.11
CA ILE A 477 13.95 -5.25 -2.00
C ILE A 477 14.47 -6.67 -2.14
N LYS A 478 14.41 -7.25 -3.35
CA LYS A 478 14.69 -8.68 -3.61
C LYS A 478 15.18 -8.91 -5.05
N PRO A 479 16.30 -8.28 -5.49
CA PRO A 479 16.81 -8.41 -6.84
C PRO A 479 17.15 -9.86 -7.24
N GLU A 480 17.53 -10.69 -6.28
CA GLU A 480 17.88 -12.11 -6.45
C GLU A 480 16.70 -12.98 -6.88
N LEU A 481 15.47 -12.52 -6.66
CA LEU A 481 14.26 -13.22 -7.07
C LEU A 481 13.81 -12.88 -8.50
N ASN A 482 14.52 -11.98 -9.19
CA ASN A 482 14.16 -11.53 -10.52
C ASN A 482 15.15 -12.00 -11.59
N SER A 483 14.63 -12.42 -12.74
CA SER A 483 15.44 -12.81 -13.89
C SER A 483 15.90 -11.64 -14.78
N ASN A 484 15.47 -10.41 -14.48
CA ASN A 484 15.73 -9.20 -15.26
C ASN A 484 15.27 -9.28 -16.73
N ARG A 485 14.34 -10.17 -17.05
CA ARG A 485 13.76 -10.35 -18.39
C ARG A 485 12.26 -10.51 -18.33
N SER A 486 11.58 -10.16 -19.43
CA SER A 486 10.15 -10.44 -19.60
C SER A 486 9.95 -11.77 -20.34
N ILE A 487 8.83 -12.44 -20.09
CA ILE A 487 8.33 -13.60 -20.84
C ILE A 487 7.36 -13.21 -21.97
N THR A 488 7.22 -11.91 -22.25
CA THR A 488 6.34 -11.41 -23.31
C THR A 488 7.16 -10.87 -24.47
N TRP A 489 7.11 -11.56 -25.61
CA TRP A 489 7.76 -11.14 -26.84
C TRP A 489 7.12 -9.86 -27.38
N VAL A 490 7.96 -8.92 -27.78
CA VAL A 490 7.58 -7.60 -28.29
C VAL A 490 8.54 -7.20 -29.40
N ASP A 491 7.99 -6.67 -30.49
CA ASP A 491 8.80 -6.11 -31.58
C ASP A 491 9.06 -4.62 -31.37
N TRP A 492 10.32 -4.29 -31.14
CA TRP A 492 10.84 -2.92 -31.04
C TRP A 492 11.76 -2.55 -32.21
N SER A 493 11.68 -3.26 -33.34
CA SER A 493 12.50 -3.00 -34.54
C SER A 493 12.31 -1.59 -35.10
N LYS A 494 11.13 -0.98 -34.89
CA LYS A 494 10.83 0.40 -35.29
C LYS A 494 10.97 1.36 -34.11
N PRO A 495 11.60 2.54 -34.31
CA PRO A 495 11.70 3.57 -33.28
C PRO A 495 10.33 4.20 -33.05
N SER A 496 9.62 3.70 -32.04
CA SER A 496 8.24 4.10 -31.72
C SER A 496 8.03 4.01 -30.20
N PRO A 497 7.19 4.88 -29.59
CA PRO A 497 6.76 4.71 -28.21
C PRO A 497 5.86 3.48 -27.98
N HIS A 498 5.48 2.80 -29.07
CA HIS A 498 4.68 1.58 -29.03
C HIS A 498 5.32 0.47 -29.88
N PRO A 499 5.26 -0.80 -29.44
CA PRO A 499 5.82 -1.91 -30.20
C PRO A 499 5.05 -2.14 -31.51
N GLY A 500 5.66 -2.90 -32.41
CA GLY A 500 5.08 -3.37 -33.65
C GLY A 500 3.69 -4.00 -33.46
N LYS A 501 2.81 -3.78 -34.43
CA LYS A 501 1.46 -4.34 -34.47
C LYS A 501 1.38 -5.41 -35.56
N PHE A 502 0.73 -6.53 -35.25
CA PHE A 502 0.64 -7.69 -36.13
C PHE A 502 -0.81 -8.00 -36.50
N SER A 503 -1.09 -8.03 -37.80
CA SER A 503 -2.35 -8.42 -38.41
C SER A 503 -2.28 -9.83 -38.99
N ALA A 504 -3.38 -10.34 -39.56
CA ALA A 504 -3.38 -11.63 -40.26
C ALA A 504 -2.26 -11.77 -41.31
N ILE A 505 -1.93 -10.69 -42.03
CA ILE A 505 -0.92 -10.72 -43.09
C ILE A 505 0.48 -11.07 -42.53
N ASN A 506 0.74 -10.68 -41.28
CA ASN A 506 2.05 -10.90 -40.65
C ASN A 506 2.21 -12.32 -40.08
N ILE A 507 1.12 -13.07 -39.93
CA ILE A 507 1.16 -14.38 -39.27
C ILE A 507 1.54 -15.44 -40.29
N THR A 508 2.78 -15.92 -40.21
CA THR A 508 3.32 -17.05 -40.98
C THR A 508 3.96 -18.07 -40.05
N VAL A 509 4.26 -19.28 -40.55
CA VAL A 509 4.95 -20.33 -39.78
C VAL A 509 6.29 -19.81 -39.26
N GLU A 510 7.06 -19.15 -40.12
CA GLU A 510 8.38 -18.63 -39.83
C GLU A 510 8.30 -17.55 -38.76
N PHE A 511 7.30 -16.67 -38.84
CA PHE A 511 7.07 -15.63 -37.84
C PHE A 511 6.72 -16.21 -36.48
N ILE A 512 5.81 -17.20 -36.42
CA ILE A 512 5.48 -17.90 -35.16
C ILE A 512 6.71 -18.63 -34.60
N HIS A 513 7.47 -19.33 -35.45
CA HIS A 513 8.67 -20.05 -35.05
C HIS A 513 9.74 -19.10 -34.50
N HIS A 514 9.93 -17.95 -35.14
CA HIS A 514 10.85 -16.91 -34.67
C HIS A 514 10.46 -16.38 -33.29
N MET A 515 9.17 -16.11 -33.03
CA MET A 515 8.72 -15.68 -31.71
C MET A 515 8.94 -16.74 -30.62
N ARG A 516 8.83 -18.03 -30.97
CA ARG A 516 8.96 -19.14 -30.02
C ARG A 516 10.41 -19.50 -29.71
N TYR A 517 11.27 -19.49 -30.72
CA TYR A 517 12.61 -20.09 -30.65
C TYR A 517 13.73 -19.21 -31.22
N GLY A 518 13.44 -17.95 -31.58
CA GLY A 518 14.40 -17.04 -32.21
C GLY A 518 15.46 -16.45 -31.27
N SER A 519 15.41 -16.77 -29.97
CA SER A 519 16.34 -16.24 -28.96
C SER A 519 16.69 -17.30 -27.93
N ASN A 520 17.90 -17.23 -27.38
CA ASN A 520 18.34 -18.04 -26.24
C ASN A 520 18.40 -17.19 -24.96
N CYS A 521 18.11 -17.82 -23.82
CA CYS A 521 18.10 -17.16 -22.52
C CYS A 521 18.35 -18.18 -21.40
N THR A 522 18.56 -17.67 -20.18
CA THR A 522 18.74 -18.51 -19.00
C THR A 522 17.41 -18.77 -18.29
N TYR A 523 17.16 -20.03 -17.94
CA TYR A 523 16.03 -20.51 -17.13
C TYR A 523 16.57 -21.47 -16.07
N ASN A 524 16.36 -21.15 -14.79
CA ASN A 524 16.87 -21.92 -13.64
C ASN A 524 18.36 -22.31 -13.78
N GLY A 525 19.19 -21.36 -14.24
CA GLY A 525 20.63 -21.56 -14.44
C GLY A 525 21.04 -22.33 -15.71
N LYS A 526 20.09 -22.75 -16.55
CA LYS A 526 20.35 -23.47 -17.80
C LYS A 526 19.96 -22.65 -19.03
N ASN A 527 20.67 -22.84 -20.13
CA ASN A 527 20.31 -22.21 -21.40
C ASN A 527 19.06 -22.88 -22.01
N THR A 528 18.14 -22.08 -22.55
CA THR A 528 16.92 -22.53 -23.22
C THR A 528 16.56 -21.62 -24.38
N SER A 529 15.86 -22.14 -25.38
CA SER A 529 15.27 -21.38 -26.48
C SER A 529 13.86 -20.84 -26.15
N ILE A 530 13.24 -21.30 -25.06
CA ILE A 530 11.92 -20.83 -24.62
C ILE A 530 12.08 -19.57 -23.77
N CYS A 531 12.19 -18.43 -24.45
CA CYS A 531 12.39 -17.14 -23.80
C CYS A 531 11.12 -16.30 -23.68
N SER A 532 10.10 -16.59 -24.47
CA SER A 532 8.82 -15.88 -24.37
C SER A 532 7.71 -16.89 -24.31
N LEU A 533 6.80 -16.74 -23.36
CA LEU A 533 5.59 -17.56 -23.24
C LEU A 533 4.39 -16.90 -23.93
N PHE A 534 4.44 -15.58 -24.07
CA PHE A 534 3.40 -14.75 -24.66
C PHE A 534 3.97 -13.81 -25.70
N ALA A 535 3.13 -13.26 -26.58
CA ALA A 535 3.54 -12.26 -27.56
C ALA A 535 2.51 -11.14 -27.71
N ARG A 536 2.99 -9.94 -28.09
CA ARG A 536 2.18 -8.76 -28.40
C ARG A 536 2.91 -7.86 -29.44
N LYS A 537 2.24 -7.02 -30.22
CA LYS A 537 0.84 -6.57 -30.12
C LYS A 537 0.00 -7.03 -31.32
N PHE A 538 -0.95 -7.92 -31.10
CA PHE A 538 -1.83 -8.40 -32.18
C PHE A 538 -3.09 -7.54 -32.29
N VAL A 539 -3.53 -7.27 -33.53
CA VAL A 539 -4.80 -6.57 -33.81
C VAL A 539 -5.92 -7.58 -34.10
N PRO A 540 -7.21 -7.25 -33.85
CA PRO A 540 -8.29 -8.24 -33.87
C PRO A 540 -8.43 -9.08 -35.14
N ASN A 541 -8.10 -8.53 -36.32
CA ASN A 541 -8.16 -9.27 -37.58
C ASN A 541 -7.13 -10.41 -37.68
N ALA A 542 -6.18 -10.52 -36.74
CA ALA A 542 -5.24 -11.62 -36.63
C ALA A 542 -5.89 -12.93 -36.13
N LEU A 543 -7.06 -12.85 -35.47
CA LEU A 543 -7.67 -13.97 -34.75
C LEU A 543 -7.88 -15.21 -35.62
N GLU A 544 -8.51 -15.06 -36.78
CA GLU A 544 -8.85 -16.19 -37.65
C GLU A 544 -7.59 -16.98 -38.06
N LYS A 545 -6.53 -16.26 -38.43
CA LYS A 545 -5.27 -16.89 -38.80
C LYS A 545 -4.58 -17.55 -37.62
N LEU A 546 -4.60 -16.92 -36.44
CA LEU A 546 -4.08 -17.53 -35.21
C LEU A 546 -4.85 -18.80 -34.81
N LEU A 547 -6.17 -18.84 -35.02
CA LEU A 547 -6.97 -20.04 -34.80
C LEU A 547 -6.59 -21.16 -35.78
N GLY A 548 -6.26 -20.83 -37.03
CA GLY A 548 -5.68 -21.78 -37.99
C GLY A 548 -4.33 -22.36 -37.52
N PHE A 549 -3.52 -21.57 -36.81
CA PHE A 549 -2.26 -22.03 -36.19
C PHE A 549 -2.42 -22.64 -34.79
N ALA A 550 -3.63 -22.64 -34.22
CA ALA A 550 -3.86 -23.12 -32.86
C ALA A 550 -3.41 -24.58 -32.63
N PRO A 551 -3.58 -25.55 -33.56
CA PRO A 551 -3.05 -26.90 -33.38
C PRO A 551 -1.52 -26.90 -33.20
N MET A 552 -0.79 -26.08 -33.97
CA MET A 552 0.67 -25.94 -33.88
C MET A 552 1.12 -25.19 -32.60
N LEU A 553 0.36 -24.17 -32.18
CA LEU A 553 0.67 -23.36 -30.99
C LEU A 553 0.35 -24.11 -29.68
N LEU A 554 -0.79 -24.79 -29.65
CA LEU A 554 -1.42 -25.33 -28.45
C LEU A 554 -1.34 -26.86 -28.37
N GLY A 555 -0.84 -27.54 -29.41
CA GLY A 555 -0.55 -28.97 -29.38
C GLY A 555 -1.79 -29.86 -29.39
N PHE A 556 -2.89 -29.44 -30.02
CA PHE A 556 -4.03 -30.32 -30.26
C PHE A 556 -3.69 -31.24 -31.43
N ASN A 557 -3.67 -32.56 -31.20
CA ASN A 557 -3.62 -33.53 -32.29
C ASN A 557 -4.90 -33.40 -33.13
N HIS A 558 -4.76 -33.51 -34.45
CA HIS A 558 -5.88 -33.60 -35.39
C HIS A 558 -6.69 -34.88 -35.19
#